data_AF-A0A1A7Y9T8-F1
#
_entry.id   AF-A0A1A7Y9T8-F1
#
_cell.length_a   1.000
_cell.length_b   1.000
_cell.length_c   1.000
_cell.angle_alpha   90.00
_cell.angle_beta   90.00
_cell.angle_gamma   90.00
#
_symmetry.space_group_name_H-M   'P 1'
#
loop_
_entity.id
_entity.type
_entity.pdbx_description
1 polymer ?
#
loop_
_entity_poly.entity_id
_entity_poly.type
_entity_poly.pdbx_seq_one_letter_code
_entity_poly.pdbx_strand_id
1 'polypeptide(L)'
;DTALEAWSRKKKPEVTVAVIKELDRRGTLKNALAGRDEEQLSRLLCFVIGNFFDTRFTLVLATTAEMILDIYQSVIGQSAVIDRHLIHLQKLLEKELYYQKDLMEILGMLDTMFASSLPRKEVPCPGSGRSNGMVQGGASTSRPQLQAT
;
A
#
# COMPACT_ATOMS: atom_id res chain seq x y z
N ASP A 1 -29.87 0.55 -25.89
CA ASP A 1 -30.05 1.15 -24.56
C ASP A 1 -30.97 0.39 -23.61
N THR A 2 -30.61 -0.82 -23.16
CA THR A 2 -31.40 -1.53 -22.12
C THR A 2 -30.52 -2.34 -21.16
N ALA A 3 -29.20 -2.19 -21.22
CA ALA A 3 -28.28 -2.94 -20.35
C ALA A 3 -28.02 -2.29 -18.98
N LEU A 4 -28.55 -1.08 -18.74
CA LEU A 4 -28.20 -0.24 -17.59
C LEU A 4 -29.32 -0.08 -16.55
N GLU A 5 -30.55 -0.46 -16.88
CA GLU A 5 -31.69 -0.25 -15.99
C GLU A 5 -32.01 -1.50 -15.17
N ALA A 6 -31.77 -1.35 -13.87
CA ALA A 6 -32.33 -2.16 -12.79
C ALA A 6 -31.77 -3.59 -12.59
N TRP A 7 -31.25 -3.79 -11.38
CA TRP A 7 -31.38 -5.05 -10.60
C TRP A 7 -30.28 -6.13 -10.65
N SER A 8 -29.20 -6.00 -11.41
CA SER A 8 -28.10 -7.01 -11.39
C SER A 8 -26.87 -6.66 -10.53
N ARG A 9 -26.89 -5.52 -9.80
CA ARG A 9 -25.77 -5.07 -8.94
C ARG A 9 -25.47 -5.97 -7.71
N LYS A 10 -26.05 -7.17 -7.61
CA LYS A 10 -25.77 -8.15 -6.55
C LYS A 10 -25.24 -9.50 -7.03
N LYS A 11 -24.91 -9.73 -8.31
CA LYS A 11 -24.40 -11.06 -8.69
C LYS A 11 -22.94 -11.16 -9.10
N LYS A 12 -22.34 -10.21 -9.83
CA LYS A 12 -20.92 -10.31 -10.23
C LYS A 12 -20.28 -8.94 -10.56
N PRO A 13 -19.79 -8.16 -9.57
CA PRO A 13 -19.05 -6.92 -9.87
C PRO A 13 -17.82 -7.17 -10.76
N GLU A 14 -17.28 -8.39 -10.75
CA GLU A 14 -16.18 -8.84 -11.59
C GLU A 14 -16.44 -8.60 -13.08
N VAL A 15 -17.68 -8.79 -13.54
CA VAL A 15 -18.02 -8.64 -14.96
C VAL A 15 -17.94 -7.18 -15.37
N THR A 16 -18.54 -6.28 -14.57
CA THR A 16 -18.50 -4.84 -14.84
C THR A 16 -17.06 -4.31 -14.77
N VAL A 17 -16.29 -4.73 -13.76
CA VAL A 17 -14.88 -4.33 -13.63
C VAL A 17 -14.04 -4.87 -14.79
N ALA A 18 -14.30 -6.09 -15.25
CA ALA A 18 -13.63 -6.64 -16.43
C ALA A 18 -13.92 -5.83 -17.69
N VAL A 19 -15.16 -5.38 -17.89
CA VAL A 19 -15.52 -4.50 -19.01
C VAL A 19 -14.80 -3.15 -18.91
N ILE A 20 -14.78 -2.53 -17.73
CA ILE A 20 -14.06 -1.28 -17.48
C ILE A 20 -12.57 -1.45 -17.80
N LYS A 21 -11.95 -2.52 -17.29
CA LYS A 21 -10.55 -2.86 -17.52
C LYS A 21 -10.25 -3.06 -19.01
N GLU A 22 -11.14 -3.74 -19.74
CA GLU A 22 -10.95 -3.96 -21.17
C GLU A 22 -11.13 -2.68 -21.99
N LEU A 23 -12.05 -1.79 -21.61
CA LEU A 23 -12.21 -0.48 -22.23
C LEU A 23 -10.99 0.41 -22.00
N ASP A 24 -10.41 0.35 -20.81
CA ASP A 24 -9.17 1.06 -20.45
C ASP A 24 -7.98 0.54 -21.26
N ARG A 25 -7.82 -0.79 -21.33
CA ARG A 25 -6.79 -1.45 -22.14
C ARG A 25 -6.86 -1.06 -23.63
N ARG A 26 -8.06 -0.77 -24.15
CA ARG A 26 -8.30 -0.33 -25.54
C ARG A 26 -8.14 1.18 -25.74
N GLY A 27 -7.94 1.96 -24.67
CA GLY A 27 -7.90 3.43 -24.72
C GLY A 27 -9.26 4.08 -25.00
N THR A 28 -10.35 3.33 -24.84
CA THR A 28 -11.72 3.79 -25.13
C THR A 28 -12.56 4.12 -23.90
N LEU A 29 -12.01 3.91 -22.69
CA LEU A 29 -12.73 4.13 -21.43
C LEU A 29 -13.25 5.57 -21.31
N LYS A 30 -12.42 6.58 -21.61
CA LYS A 30 -12.81 7.99 -21.52
C LYS A 30 -14.05 8.30 -22.35
N ASN A 31 -14.09 7.80 -23.57
CA ASN A 31 -15.23 7.98 -24.48
C ASN A 31 -16.46 7.22 -23.99
N ALA A 32 -16.29 6.05 -23.38
CA ALA A 32 -17.38 5.27 -22.81
C ALA A 32 -17.97 5.89 -21.52
N LEU A 33 -17.18 6.70 -20.80
CA LEU A 33 -17.59 7.40 -19.58
C LEU A 33 -18.19 8.78 -19.87
N ALA A 34 -17.76 9.46 -20.94
CA ALA A 34 -18.21 10.79 -21.31
C ALA A 34 -19.68 10.81 -21.80
N GLY A 35 -20.31 11.98 -21.72
CA GLY A 35 -21.63 12.23 -22.28
C GLY A 35 -22.80 11.57 -21.52
N ARG A 36 -22.53 10.99 -20.35
CA ARG A 36 -23.59 10.46 -19.48
C ARG A 36 -24.34 11.59 -18.78
N ASP A 37 -25.65 11.41 -18.65
CA ASP A 37 -26.51 12.29 -17.86
C ASP A 37 -26.29 12.11 -16.34
N GLU A 38 -26.95 12.96 -15.55
CA GLU A 38 -26.82 12.94 -14.09
C GLU A 38 -27.22 11.59 -13.47
N GLU A 39 -28.26 10.94 -14.00
CA GLU A 39 -28.77 9.69 -13.44
C GLU A 39 -27.83 8.51 -13.70
N GLN A 40 -27.30 8.44 -14.92
CA GLN A 40 -26.30 7.46 -15.33
C GLN A 40 -24.98 7.67 -14.59
N LEU A 41 -24.56 8.92 -14.41
CA LEU A 41 -23.36 9.26 -13.65
C LEU A 41 -23.53 8.89 -12.17
N SER A 42 -24.68 9.18 -11.58
CA SER A 42 -25.02 8.78 -10.20
C SER A 42 -24.95 7.27 -10.02
N ARG A 43 -25.52 6.50 -10.97
CA ARG A 43 -25.45 5.02 -10.93
C ARG A 43 -24.03 4.48 -11.07
N LEU A 44 -23.20 5.12 -11.90
CA LEU A 44 -21.79 4.80 -12.06
C LEU A 44 -21.02 5.07 -10.77
N LEU A 45 -21.17 6.27 -10.19
CA LEU A 45 -20.51 6.65 -8.94
C LEU A 45 -20.91 5.71 -7.80
N CYS A 46 -22.19 5.37 -7.70
CA CYS A 46 -22.67 4.39 -6.73
C CYS A 46 -22.00 3.01 -6.91
N PHE A 47 -21.80 2.56 -8.16
CA PHE A 47 -21.08 1.31 -8.45
C PHE A 47 -19.60 1.41 -8.05
N VAL A 48 -18.92 2.50 -8.41
CA VAL A 48 -17.52 2.75 -8.08
C VAL A 48 -17.34 2.76 -6.57
N ILE A 49 -18.09 3.61 -5.85
CA ILE A 49 -18.03 3.74 -4.39
C ILE A 49 -18.30 2.40 -3.69
N GLY A 50 -19.33 1.66 -4.14
CA GLY A 50 -19.70 0.39 -3.53
C GLY A 50 -18.68 -0.73 -3.69
N ASN A 51 -17.75 -0.63 -4.64
CA ASN A 51 -16.73 -1.65 -4.90
C ASN A 51 -15.29 -1.12 -4.76
N PHE A 52 -15.11 0.16 -4.40
CA PHE A 52 -13.82 0.84 -4.45
C PHE A 52 -12.76 0.18 -3.56
N PHE A 53 -13.16 -0.27 -2.37
CA PHE A 53 -12.27 -0.84 -1.35
C PHE A 53 -12.12 -2.36 -1.46
N ASP A 54 -12.65 -2.98 -2.52
CA ASP A 54 -12.33 -4.37 -2.82
C ASP A 54 -10.94 -4.42 -3.48
N THR A 55 -9.96 -4.99 -2.77
CA THR A 55 -8.56 -5.12 -3.23
C THR A 55 -8.42 -5.71 -4.64
N ARG A 56 -9.38 -6.51 -5.10
CA ARG A 56 -9.38 -7.08 -6.46
C ARG A 56 -9.65 -6.04 -7.54
N PHE A 57 -10.35 -4.96 -7.21
CA PHE A 57 -10.88 -3.98 -8.15
C PHE A 57 -10.35 -2.57 -7.92
N THR A 58 -9.83 -2.25 -6.72
CA THR A 58 -9.40 -0.91 -6.33
C THR A 58 -8.52 -0.23 -7.39
N LEU A 59 -7.54 -0.93 -7.95
CA LEU A 59 -6.65 -0.35 -8.97
C LEU A 59 -7.43 0.13 -10.22
N VAL A 60 -8.33 -0.71 -10.73
CA VAL A 60 -9.14 -0.38 -11.93
C VAL A 60 -10.16 0.72 -11.61
N LEU A 61 -10.79 0.65 -10.44
CA LEU A 61 -11.80 1.62 -10.02
C LEU A 61 -11.21 2.97 -9.63
N ALA A 62 -9.97 3.02 -9.13
CA ALA A 62 -9.24 4.25 -8.87
C ALA A 62 -8.97 5.02 -10.17
N THR A 63 -8.40 4.36 -11.18
CA THR A 63 -8.20 4.96 -12.52
C THR A 63 -9.54 5.40 -13.13
N THR A 64 -10.60 4.63 -12.93
CA THR A 64 -11.94 5.00 -13.39
C THR A 64 -12.48 6.23 -12.66
N ALA A 65 -12.31 6.31 -11.34
CA ALA A 65 -12.75 7.45 -10.54
C ALA A 65 -12.00 8.74 -10.93
N GLU A 66 -10.68 8.66 -11.11
CA GLU A 66 -9.85 9.75 -11.61
C GLU A 66 -10.35 10.26 -12.96
N MET A 67 -10.61 9.35 -13.91
CA MET A 67 -11.12 9.70 -15.24
C MET A 67 -12.53 10.31 -15.19
N ILE A 68 -13.40 9.86 -14.28
CA ILE A 68 -14.71 10.49 -14.05
C ILE A 68 -14.53 11.93 -13.57
N LEU A 69 -13.63 12.16 -12.60
CA LEU A 69 -13.34 13.50 -12.09
C LEU A 69 -12.81 14.39 -13.22
N ASP A 70 -11.89 13.91 -14.04
CA ASP A 70 -11.32 14.67 -15.16
C ASP A 70 -12.37 15.09 -16.19
N ILE A 71 -13.31 14.20 -16.54
CA ILE A 71 -14.37 14.45 -17.52
C ILE A 71 -15.37 15.49 -16.99
N TYR A 72 -15.75 15.36 -15.71
CA TYR A 72 -16.86 16.11 -15.13
C TYR A 72 -16.43 17.29 -14.24
N GLN A 73 -15.13 17.57 -14.12
CA GLN A 73 -14.60 18.64 -13.25
C GLN A 73 -15.26 20.01 -13.47
N SER A 74 -15.59 20.35 -14.72
CA SER A 74 -16.18 21.65 -15.08
C SER A 74 -17.63 21.82 -14.63
N VAL A 75 -18.31 20.71 -14.28
CA VAL A 75 -19.72 20.69 -13.85
C VAL A 75 -19.89 20.25 -12.39
N ILE A 76 -18.80 20.08 -11.64
CA ILE A 76 -18.86 19.84 -10.19
C ILE A 76 -19.54 21.04 -9.51
N GLY A 77 -20.42 20.77 -8.52
CA GLY A 77 -21.19 21.80 -7.83
C GLY A 77 -22.53 22.16 -8.51
N GLN A 78 -22.82 21.61 -9.70
CA GLN A 78 -24.08 21.87 -10.40
C GLN A 78 -25.21 20.91 -10.00
N SER A 79 -24.88 19.71 -9.49
CA SER A 79 -25.86 18.73 -8.98
C SER A 79 -25.52 18.32 -7.55
N ALA A 80 -26.43 18.62 -6.63
CA ALA A 80 -26.33 18.21 -5.24
C ALA A 80 -26.31 16.67 -5.07
N VAL A 81 -26.87 15.92 -6.03
CA VAL A 81 -26.84 14.44 -5.99
C VAL A 81 -25.43 13.94 -6.27
N ILE A 82 -24.80 14.45 -7.33
CA ILE A 82 -23.42 14.07 -7.68
C ILE A 82 -22.45 14.52 -6.60
N ASP A 83 -22.58 15.75 -6.11
CA ASP A 83 -21.73 16.29 -5.06
C ASP A 83 -21.76 15.43 -3.79
N ARG A 84 -22.95 14.92 -3.39
CA ARG A 84 -23.08 13.98 -2.27
C ARG A 84 -22.29 12.69 -2.50
N HIS A 85 -22.29 12.14 -3.71
CA HIS A 85 -21.51 10.94 -4.02
C HIS A 85 -20.01 11.23 -3.96
N LEU A 86 -19.55 12.37 -4.49
CA LEU A 86 -18.14 12.75 -4.46
C LEU A 86 -17.64 13.00 -3.03
N ILE A 87 -18.41 13.73 -2.22
CA ILE A 87 -18.11 13.95 -0.79
C ILE A 87 -18.11 12.61 -0.04
N HIS A 88 -19.03 11.71 -0.38
CA HIS A 88 -19.06 10.40 0.25
C HIS A 88 -17.82 9.57 -0.10
N LEU A 89 -17.41 9.55 -1.38
CA LEU A 89 -16.17 8.89 -1.81
C LEU A 89 -14.96 9.47 -1.09
N GLN A 90 -14.86 10.81 -1.00
CA GLN A 90 -13.79 11.50 -0.28
C GLN A 90 -13.70 11.04 1.18
N LYS A 91 -14.82 11.05 1.92
CA LYS A 91 -14.85 10.63 3.33
C LYS A 91 -14.42 9.17 3.51
N LEU A 92 -14.82 8.30 2.59
CA LEU A 92 -14.41 6.90 2.64
C LEU A 92 -12.90 6.74 2.37
N LEU A 93 -12.36 7.47 1.40
CA LEU A 93 -10.94 7.50 1.08
C LEU A 93 -10.10 8.03 2.25
N GLU A 94 -10.51 9.14 2.87
CA GLU A 94 -9.82 9.71 4.03
C GLU A 94 -9.76 8.71 5.20
N LYS A 95 -10.87 8.00 5.44
CA LYS A 95 -10.95 6.95 6.47
C LYS A 95 -10.05 5.76 6.16
N GLU A 96 -10.04 5.30 4.91
CA GLU A 96 -9.17 4.20 4.47
C GLU A 96 -7.69 4.56 4.58
N LEU A 97 -7.30 5.76 4.14
CA LEU A 97 -5.93 6.25 4.27
C LEU A 97 -5.48 6.35 5.73
N TYR A 98 -6.37 6.77 6.61
CA TYR A 98 -6.11 6.77 8.05
C TYR A 98 -5.84 5.34 8.56
N TYR A 99 -6.68 4.37 8.20
CA TYR A 99 -6.49 2.96 8.60
C TYR A 99 -5.23 2.34 8.03
N GLN A 100 -4.90 2.61 6.77
CA GLN A 100 -3.67 2.10 6.16
C GLN A 100 -2.42 2.67 6.83
N LYS A 101 -2.45 3.95 7.22
CA LYS A 101 -1.36 4.57 7.97
C LYS A 101 -1.18 3.95 9.35
N ASP A 102 -2.28 3.80 10.09
CA ASP A 102 -2.28 3.19 11.43
C ASP A 102 -1.79 1.74 11.39
N LEU A 103 -2.26 0.96 10.41
CA LEU A 103 -1.80 -0.41 10.18
C LEU A 103 -0.30 -0.48 9.88
N MET A 104 0.22 0.44 9.07
CA MET A 104 1.65 0.50 8.74
C MET A 104 2.52 0.85 9.95
N GLU A 105 2.03 1.72 10.84
CA GLU A 105 2.70 2.05 12.10
C GLU A 105 2.79 0.82 13.01
N ILE A 106 1.66 0.13 13.21
CA ILE A 106 1.60 -1.10 14.00
C ILE A 106 2.53 -2.17 13.43
N LEU A 107 2.57 -2.34 12.10
CA LEU A 107 3.47 -3.28 11.44
C LEU A 107 4.94 -2.98 11.76
N GLY A 108 5.36 -1.70 11.67
CA GLY A 108 6.74 -1.30 11.99
C GLY A 108 7.11 -1.52 13.47
N MET A 109 6.15 -1.34 14.39
CA MET A 109 6.35 -1.65 15.81
C MET A 109 6.59 -3.15 16.02
N LEU A 110 5.80 -4.01 15.37
CA LEU A 110 5.95 -5.46 15.45
C LEU A 110 7.28 -5.93 14.85
N ASP A 111 7.68 -5.39 13.70
CA ASP A 111 8.97 -5.69 13.08
C ASP A 111 10.14 -5.37 14.02
N THR A 112 10.07 -4.25 14.74
CA THR A 112 11.09 -3.86 15.72
C THR A 112 11.14 -4.83 16.91
N MET A 113 9.97 -5.26 17.41
CA MET A 113 9.89 -6.24 18.50
C MET A 113 10.45 -7.62 18.07
N PHE A 114 10.15 -8.06 16.85
CA PHE A 114 10.68 -9.32 16.34
C PHE A 114 12.19 -9.25 16.06
N ALA A 115 12.67 -8.15 15.45
CA ALA A 115 14.09 -7.95 15.21
C ALA A 115 14.93 -7.92 16.51
N SER A 116 14.36 -7.43 17.61
CA SER A 116 15.04 -7.38 18.92
C SER A 116 14.93 -8.66 19.76
N SER A 117 13.93 -9.52 19.52
CA SER A 117 13.72 -10.76 20.27
C SER A 117 14.44 -11.98 19.69
N LEU A 118 14.91 -11.91 18.44
CA LEU A 118 15.72 -12.97 17.85
C LEU A 118 17.15 -12.92 18.43
N PRO A 119 17.74 -14.07 18.83
CA PRO A 119 19.10 -14.10 19.32
C PRO A 119 20.04 -13.59 18.23
N ARG A 120 20.85 -12.57 18.55
CA ARG A 120 21.90 -12.10 17.64
C ARG A 120 22.85 -13.27 17.41
N LYS A 121 22.89 -13.77 16.18
CA LYS A 121 23.93 -14.70 15.76
C LYS A 121 25.24 -13.92 15.71
N GLU A 122 26.06 -14.08 16.74
CA GLU A 122 27.44 -13.59 16.80
C GLU A 122 28.12 -13.89 15.47
N VAL A 123 28.62 -12.85 14.79
CA VAL A 123 29.40 -13.00 13.57
C VAL A 123 30.82 -13.32 14.01
N PRO A 124 31.39 -14.51 13.72
CA PRO A 124 32.77 -14.79 14.06
C PRO A 124 33.67 -13.85 13.26
N CYS A 125 34.26 -12.85 13.91
CA CYS A 125 35.31 -12.03 13.33
C CYS A 125 36.59 -12.88 13.23
N PRO A 126 37.11 -13.18 12.03
CA PRO A 126 38.41 -13.83 11.92
C PRO A 126 39.49 -12.76 12.06
N GLY A 127 40.16 -12.71 13.22
CA GLY A 127 41.47 -12.08 13.34
C GLY A 127 41.63 -10.99 14.39
N SER A 128 41.89 -11.41 15.63
CA SER A 128 42.74 -10.65 16.57
C SER A 128 43.63 -11.63 17.33
N GLY A 129 44.37 -12.43 16.55
CA GLY A 129 45.37 -13.37 17.01
C GLY A 129 46.65 -13.15 16.22
N ARG A 130 47.26 -11.98 16.38
CA ARG A 130 48.66 -11.75 15.99
C ARG A 130 49.40 -11.21 17.20
N SER A 131 49.93 -12.14 17.98
CA SER A 131 51.08 -11.89 18.86
C SER A 131 52.19 -11.30 17.99
N ASN A 132 52.42 -9.99 18.10
CA ASN A 132 53.61 -9.38 17.53
C ASN A 132 54.81 -9.84 18.35
N GLY A 133 55.55 -10.81 17.81
CA GLY A 133 56.85 -11.20 18.34
C GLY A 133 57.82 -10.03 18.25
N MET A 134 58.33 -9.59 19.40
CA MET A 134 59.56 -8.82 19.48
C MET A 134 60.62 -9.72 20.09
N VAL A 135 61.46 -10.28 19.21
CA VAL A 135 62.76 -10.84 19.57
C VAL A 135 63.74 -9.66 19.63
N GLN A 136 64.28 -9.37 20.81
CA GLN A 136 65.59 -8.74 20.94
C GLN A 136 66.23 -9.18 22.26
N GLY A 137 67.42 -9.77 22.15
CA GLY A 137 68.12 -10.43 23.25
C GLY A 137 68.97 -9.50 24.10
N GLY A 138 69.43 -10.03 25.23
CA GLY A 138 70.48 -9.41 26.04
C GLY A 138 70.45 -9.77 27.54
N ALA A 139 71.07 -10.90 27.88
CA ALA A 139 71.89 -11.21 29.06
C ALA A 139 71.44 -10.93 30.53
N SER A 140 71.58 -11.99 31.35
CA SER A 140 71.91 -12.05 32.80
C SER A 140 70.93 -11.40 33.80
N THR A 141 70.51 -12.00 34.93
CA THR A 141 71.23 -12.83 35.92
C THR A 141 70.22 -13.35 36.98
N SER A 142 70.47 -14.56 37.51
CA SER A 142 70.24 -14.99 38.92
C SER A 142 68.83 -15.36 39.47
N ARG A 143 68.71 -16.65 39.83
CA ARG A 143 67.76 -17.38 40.73
C ARG A 143 67.73 -16.81 42.19
N PRO A 144 66.90 -17.29 43.18
CA PRO A 144 65.99 -18.45 43.23
C PRO A 144 64.61 -18.26 43.96
N GLN A 145 63.90 -19.40 44.09
CA GLN A 145 62.63 -19.73 44.76
C GLN A 145 62.32 -19.15 46.16
N LEU A 146 61.03 -19.10 46.50
CA LEU A 146 60.53 -19.49 47.84
C LEU A 146 59.07 -20.01 47.82
N GLN A 147 58.87 -21.11 48.56
CA GLN A 147 57.65 -21.89 48.80
C GLN A 147 56.61 -21.11 49.62
N ALA A 148 55.33 -21.44 49.43
CA ALA A 148 54.30 -21.27 50.45
C ALA A 148 53.77 -22.65 50.84
N THR A 149 53.86 -22.94 52.13
CA THR A 149 53.19 -24.01 52.88
C THR A 149 51.68 -23.85 52.90
#